data_AF-A0A4V6F1A2-F1
#
_entry.id   AF-A0A4V6F1A2-F1
#
_cell.length_a   1.000
_cell.length_b   1.000
_cell.length_c   1.000
_cell.angle_alpha   90.00
_cell.angle_beta   90.00
_cell.angle_gamma   90.00
#
_symmetry.space_group_name_H-M   'P 1'
#
loop_
_entity.id
_entity.type
_entity.pdbx_description
1 polymer ?
#
loop_
_entity_poly.entity_id
_entity_poly.type
_entity_poly.pdbx_seq_one_letter_code
_entity_poly.pdbx_strand_id
1 'polypeptide(L)' 'MIEQTHLDAPVLELVTRERTMALSTREWKFRLAGYGYAIKDVAGEQVVTSLLKGTELGKLPHTLH' A
#
# COMPACT_ATOMS: atom_id res chain seq x y z
N MET A 1 -8.08 3.86 21.15
CA MET A 1 -8.68 4.43 19.92
C MET A 1 -7.60 4.39 18.86
N ILE A 2 -7.68 3.47 17.90
CA ILE A 2 -6.65 3.34 16.85
C ILE A 2 -6.88 4.42 15.80
N GLU A 3 -5.92 5.33 15.68
CA GLU A 3 -5.88 6.40 14.69
C GLU A 3 -5.84 5.77 13.30
N GLN A 4 -6.98 5.79 12.61
CA GLN A 4 -7.09 5.40 11.21
C GLN A 4 -6.30 6.42 10.39
N THR A 5 -5.04 6.10 10.10
CA THR A 5 -4.22 6.82 9.13
C THR A 5 -4.97 6.74 7.78
N HIS A 6 -5.66 7.82 7.43
CA HIS A 6 -6.65 7.83 6.36
C HIS A 6 -5.96 7.82 5.00
N LEU A 7 -5.65 6.63 4.50
CA LEU A 7 -5.17 6.44 3.13
C LEU A 7 -6.28 6.86 2.18
N ASP A 8 -5.96 7.63 1.13
CA ASP A 8 -6.94 8.06 0.14
C ASP A 8 -7.72 6.85 -0.39
N ALA A 9 -9.05 6.93 -0.37
CA ALA A 9 -9.94 5.88 -0.88
C ALA A 9 -9.53 5.32 -2.26
N PRO A 10 -9.23 6.14 -3.29
CA PRO A 10 -8.81 5.62 -4.59
C PRO A 10 -7.48 4.85 -4.55
N VAL A 11 -6.56 5.24 -3.66
CA VAL A 11 -5.28 4.54 -3.50
C VAL A 11 -5.50 3.22 -2.76
N LEU A 12 -6.34 3.20 -1.73
CA LEU A 12 -6.69 1.99 -1.01
C LEU A 12 -7.39 0.96 -1.93
N GLU A 13 -8.33 1.42 -2.77
CA GLU A 13 -9.01 0.57 -3.75
C GLU A 13 -8.03 -0.02 -4.77
N LEU A 14 -7.12 0.81 -5.31
CA LEU A 14 -6.07 0.34 -6.22
C LEU A 14 -5.20 -0.71 -5.54
N VAL A 15 -4.69 -0.41 -4.35
CA VAL A 15 -3.79 -1.30 -3.62
C VAL A 15 -4.46 -2.63 -3.28
N THR A 16 -5.72 -2.59 -2.86
CA THR A 16 -6.55 -3.78 -2.58
C THR A 16 -6.81 -4.60 -3.84
N ARG A 17 -7.20 -3.95 -4.94
CA ARG A 17 -7.44 -4.61 -6.23
C ARG A 17 -6.19 -5.29 -6.76
N GLU A 18 -5.04 -4.62 -6.69
CA GLU A 18 -3.78 -5.22 -7.13
C GLU A 18 -3.37 -6.39 -6.22
N ARG A 19 -3.70 -6.35 -4.91
CA ARG A 19 -3.42 -7.44 -3.96
C ARG A 19 -4.18 -8.71 -4.28
N THR A 20 -5.45 -8.59 -4.69
CA THR A 20 -6.30 -9.74 -5.03
C THR A 20 -5.89 -10.40 -6.34
N MET A 21 -5.31 -9.63 -7.27
CA MET A 21 -4.80 -10.16 -8.54
C MET A 21 -3.36 -10.68 -8.45
N ALA A 22 -2.61 -10.29 -7.44
CA ALA A 22 -1.20 -10.67 -7.30
C ALA A 22 -1.07 -12.04 -6.63
N LEU A 23 -0.26 -12.91 -7.24
CA LEU A 23 0.02 -14.26 -6.73
C LEU A 23 0.94 -14.24 -5.50
N SER A 24 1.64 -13.13 -5.25
CA SER A 24 2.58 -12.99 -4.14
C SER A 24 2.78 -11.53 -3.77
N THR A 25 3.15 -11.27 -2.51
CA THR A 25 3.46 -9.91 -2.02
C THR A 25 4.55 -9.21 -2.84
N ARG A 26 5.54 -9.95 -3.35
CA ARG A 26 6.59 -9.41 -4.22
C ARG A 26 6.04 -8.94 -5.57
N GLU A 27 5.17 -9.74 -6.18
CA GLU A 27 4.51 -9.40 -7.45
C GLU A 27 3.60 -8.18 -7.25
N TRP A 28 2.84 -8.16 -6.16
CA TRP A 28 2.01 -7.02 -5.78
C TRP A 28 2.82 -5.73 -5.63
N LYS A 29 3.92 -5.75 -4.87
CA LYS A 29 4.83 -4.61 -4.73
C LYS A 29 5.39 -4.15 -6.08
N PHE A 30 5.72 -5.09 -6.97
CA PHE A 30 6.20 -4.78 -8.31
C PHE A 30 5.11 -4.11 -9.17
N ARG A 31 3.88 -4.63 -9.13
CA ARG A 31 2.73 -4.02 -9.82
C ARG A 31 2.48 -2.59 -9.32
N LEU A 32 2.47 -2.38 -8.00
CA LEU A 32 2.31 -1.06 -7.40
C LEU A 32 3.41 -0.06 -7.81
N ALA A 33 4.65 -0.53 -7.94
CA ALA A 33 5.75 0.30 -8.42
C ALA A 33 5.49 0.81 -9.85
N GLY A 34 4.82 0.03 -10.69
CA GLY A 34 4.36 0.46 -12.02
C GLY A 34 3.33 1.59 -11.99
N TYR A 35 2.56 1.72 -10.91
CA TYR A 35 1.64 2.84 -10.67
C TYR A 35 2.30 4.01 -9.93
N GLY A 36 3.59 3.91 -9.61
CA GLY A 36 4.31 4.93 -8.84
C GLY A 36 4.03 4.86 -7.33
N TYR A 37 3.63 3.71 -6.81
CA TYR A 37 3.47 3.46 -5.37
C TYR A 37 4.44 2.40 -4.87
N ALA A 38 4.88 2.52 -3.63
CA ALA A 38 5.71 1.53 -2.96
C ALA A 38 5.10 1.16 -1.61
N ILE A 39 5.26 -0.10 -1.19
CA ILE A 39 4.89 -0.54 0.15
C ILE A 39 6.16 -0.77 0.94
N LYS A 40 6.30 -0.02 2.03
CA LYS A 40 7.36 -0.18 3.03
C LYS A 40 6.81 -0.91 4.25
N ASP A 41 7.64 -1.72 4.87
CA ASP A 41 7.34 -2.27 6.19
C ASP A 41 8.00 -1.37 7.23
N VAL A 42 7.21 -0.83 8.15
CA VAL A 42 7.68 0.03 9.24
C VAL A 42 7.13 -0.54 10.54
N ALA A 43 8.01 -1.15 11.33
CA ALA A 43 7.65 -1.78 12.61
C ALA A 43 6.50 -2.82 12.51
N GLY A 44 6.43 -3.57 11.40
CA GLY A 44 5.38 -4.57 11.15
C GLY A 44 4.08 -4.01 10.57
N GLU A 45 4.03 -2.71 10.31
CA GLU A 45 2.94 -2.05 9.60
C GLU A 45 3.36 -1.79 8.15
N GLN A 46 2.47 -2.09 7.20
CA GLN A 46 2.70 -1.79 5.79
C GLN A 46 2.28 -0.34 5.50
N VAL A 47 3.19 0.48 5.00
CA VAL A 47 2.95 1.89 4.67
C VAL A 47 3.06 2.10 3.17
N VAL A 48 2.01 2.64 2.55
CA VAL A 48 2.03 3.03 1.13
C VAL A 48 2.72 4.37 1.01
N THR A 49 3.70 4.44 0.12
CA THR A 49 4.45 5.64 -0.22
C THR A 49 4.27 5.93 -1.70
N SER A 50 4.05 7.19 -2.07
CA SER A 50 4.10 7.61 -3.47
C SER A 50 5.57 7.77 -3.88
N LEU A 51 6.00 7.05 -4.91
CA LEU A 51 7.33 7.20 -5.51
C LEU A 51 7.46 8.51 -6.30
N LEU A 52 6.36 8.98 -6.91
CA LEU A 52 6.35 10.22 -7.68
C LEU A 52 6.61 11.45 -6.82
N LYS A 53 6.03 11.47 -5.60
CA LYS A 53 6.17 12.60 -4.66
C LYS A 53 7.14 12.33 -3.51
N GLY A 54 7.58 11.08 -3.34
CA GLY A 54 8.37 10.65 -2.19
C GLY A 54 7.63 10.70 -0.84
N THR A 55 6.31 10.88 -0.86
CA THR A 55 5.49 11.12 0.34
C THR A 55 4.81 9.84 0.81
N GLU A 56 4.81 9.60 2.12
CA GLU A 56 4.06 8.53 2.77
C GLU A 56 2.57 8.89 2.75
N LEU A 57 1.75 8.03 2.11
CA LEU A 57 0.31 8.28 1.93
C LEU A 57 -0.50 7.78 3.14
N GLY A 58 -0.09 6.64 3.71
CA GLY A 58 -0.78 6.08 4.85
C GLY A 58 -0.46 4.61 5.09
N LYS A 59 -1.01 4.07 6.17
CA LYS A 59 -0.84 2.66 6.57
C LYS A 59 -1.91 1.81 5.89
N LEU A 60 -1.50 0.64 5.42
CA LEU A 60 -2.39 -0.42 4.98
C LEU A 60 -2.96 -1.14 6.20
N PRO A 61 -4.24 -1.54 6.15
CA PRO A 61 -4.81 -2.38 7.19
C PRO A 61 -4.09 -3.74 7.20
N HIS A 62 -3.77 -4.23 8.40
CA HIS A 62 -3.10 -5.52 8.63
C HIS A 62 -3.87 -6.73 8.08
N THR A 63 -5.13 -6.55 7.67
CA THR A 63 -5.96 -7.57 7.03
C THR A 63 -5.54 -7.87 5.58
N LEU A 64 -4.74 -7.00 4.95
CA LEU A 64 -4.19 -7.22 3.60
C LEU A 64 -2.81 -7.89 3.69
N HIS A 65 -2.79 -9.18 4.05
CA HIS A 65 -1.57 -10.01 4.04
C HIS A 65 -1.44 -10.83 2.75
#